data_AF-A0A2L2XTL4-F1
#
_entry.id   AF-A0A2L2XTL4-F1
#
_cell.length_a   1.000
_cell.length_b   1.000
_cell.length_c   1.000
_cell.angle_alpha   90.00
_cell.angle_beta   90.00
_cell.angle_gamma   90.00
#
_symmetry.space_group_name_H-M   'P 1'
#
loop_
_entity.id
_entity.type
_entity.pdbx_description
1 polymer ?
#
loop_
_entity_poly.entity_id
_entity_poly.type
_entity_poly.pdbx_seq_one_letter_code
_entity_poly.pdbx_strand_id
1 'polypeptide(L)' 'MVAPPIGAIVTYLPDGCTTITADNTLYYNCSGIYYQPLFENGSTVYQVVRF' A
#
# COMPACT_ATOMS: atom_id res chain seq x y z
N MET A 1 16.51 -7.56 -0.29
CA MET A 1 15.21 -6.86 -0.20
C MET A 1 14.27 -7.51 -1.19
N VAL A 2 13.16 -8.09 -0.73
CA VAL A 2 12.14 -8.65 -1.64
C VAL A 2 11.09 -7.58 -1.83
N ALA A 3 11.05 -6.96 -3.00
CA ALA A 3 9.93 -6.09 -3.33
C ALA A 3 8.71 -7.01 -3.55
N PRO A 4 7.59 -6.80 -2.84
CA PRO A 4 6.39 -7.58 -3.09
C PRO A 4 5.93 -7.42 -4.55
N PRO A 5 5.37 -8.48 -5.17
CA PRO A 5 4.82 -8.37 -6.51
C PRO A 5 3.66 -7.37 -6.54
N ILE A 6 3.43 -6.75 -7.70
CA ILE A 6 2.27 -5.88 -7.92
C ILE A 6 1.00 -6.71 -7.69
N GLY A 7 0.03 -6.16 -6.96
CA GLY A 7 -1.18 -6.85 -6.55
C GLY A 7 -1.03 -7.67 -5.26
N ALA A 8 0.17 -7.74 -4.66
CA ALA A 8 0.34 -8.34 -3.33
C ALA A 8 -0.49 -7.59 -2.29
N ILE A 9 -1.11 -8.34 -1.39
CA ILE A 9 -1.86 -7.79 -0.28
C ILE A 9 -1.03 -7.99 0.98
N VAL A 10 -0.76 -6.90 1.68
CA VAL A 10 -0.05 -6.90 2.97
C VAL A 10 -0.99 -6.39 4.05
N THR A 11 -0.92 -6.98 5.24
CA THR A 11 -1.72 -6.55 6.39
C THR A 11 -1.06 -5.41 7.16
N TYR A 12 0.22 -5.18 6.92
CA TYR A 12 1.00 -4.10 7.53
C TYR A 12 1.96 -3.49 6.50
N LEU A 13 2.19 -2.19 6.64
CA LEU A 13 3.19 -1.46 5.89
C LEU A 13 4.52 -1.51 6.66
N PRO A 14 5.66 -1.66 5.98
CA PRO A 14 6.96 -1.54 6.63
C PRO A 14 7.18 -0.12 7.19
N ASP A 15 8.01 0.02 8.21
CA ASP A 15 8.36 1.34 8.74
C ASP A 15 9.11 2.19 7.71
N GLY A 16 8.88 3.51 7.73
CA GLY A 16 9.50 4.45 6.77
C GLY A 16 8.71 4.67 5.48
N CYS A 17 7.46 4.23 5.43
CA CYS A 17 6.54 4.62 4.35
C CYS A 17 6.02 6.05 4.56
N THR A 18 5.89 6.78 3.45
CA THR A 18 5.28 8.11 3.43
C THR A 18 3.84 8.01 2.96
N THR A 19 2.93 8.66 3.67
CA THR A 19 1.52 8.75 3.29
C THR A 19 1.32 9.85 2.24
N ILE A 20 0.66 9.52 1.13
CA ILE A 20 0.37 10.40 0.01
C ILE A 20 -1.13 10.35 -0.25
N THR A 21 -1.79 11.50 -0.30
CA THR A 21 -3.20 11.58 -0.68
C THR A 21 -3.28 12.14 -2.10
N ALA A 22 -3.80 11.36 -3.04
CA ALA A 22 -3.99 11.74 -4.44
C ALA A 22 -5.44 11.44 -4.84
N ASP A 23 -6.13 12.37 -5.51
CA ASP A 23 -7.51 12.18 -5.99
C ASP A 23 -8.49 11.70 -4.91
N ASN A 24 -8.41 12.29 -3.70
CA ASN A 24 -9.17 11.85 -2.51
C ASN A 24 -8.93 10.39 -2.09
N THR A 25 -7.92 9.73 -2.65
CA THR A 25 -7.51 8.38 -2.33
C THR A 25 -6.19 8.40 -1.56
N LEU A 26 -6.13 7.63 -0.49
CA LEU A 26 -4.95 7.48 0.33
C LEU A 26 -4.02 6.43 -0.29
N TYR A 27 -2.75 6.77 -0.40
CA TYR A 27 -1.68 5.90 -0.87
C TYR A 27 -0.51 5.96 0.11
N TYR A 28 0.26 4.88 0.19
CA TYR A 28 1.47 4.83 0.99
C TYR A 28 2.64 4.52 0.08
N ASN A 29 3.66 5.38 0.06
CA ASN A 29 4.88 5.18 -0.70
C ASN A 29 5.99 4.67 0.22
N CYS A 30 6.44 3.44 -0.02
CA CYS A 30 7.55 2.83 0.70
C CYS A 30 8.68 2.60 -0.29
N SER A 31 9.69 3.47 -0.29
CA SER A 31 10.86 3.35 -1.16
C SER A 31 10.50 3.18 -2.66
N GLY A 32 9.47 3.89 -3.13
CA GLY A 32 9.00 3.81 -4.53
C GLY A 32 7.91 2.75 -4.79
N ILE A 33 7.53 1.95 -3.79
CA ILE A 33 6.38 1.03 -3.88
C ILE A 33 5.15 1.72 -3.32
N TYR A 34 4.07 1.74 -4.09
CA TYR A 34 2.81 2.35 -3.67
C TYR A 34 1.86 1.28 -3.14
N TYR A 35 1.19 1.59 -2.03
CA TYR A 35 0.21 0.72 -1.40
C TYR A 35 -1.09 1.48 -1.23
N GLN A 36 -2.20 0.84 -1.58
CA GLN A 36 -3.54 1.37 -1.39
C GLN A 36 -4.23 0.63 -0.25
N PRO A 37 -4.82 1.32 0.74
CA PRO A 37 -5.63 0.69 1.76
C PRO A 37 -6.94 0.21 1.13
N LEU A 38 -7.21 -1.09 1.25
CA LEU A 38 -8.46 -1.72 0.89
C LEU A 38 -9.13 -2.28 2.15
N PHE A 39 -10.45 -2.17 2.21
CA PHE A 39 -11.24 -2.83 3.25
C PHE A 39 -11.79 -4.12 2.66
N GLU A 40 -11.19 -5.25 3.04
CA GLU A 40 -11.57 -6.59 2.58
C GLU A 40 -12.01 -7.42 3.78
N ASN A 41 -13.20 -8.04 3.68
CA ASN A 41 -13.72 -8.95 4.71
C ASN A 41 -13.75 -8.37 6.15
N GLY A 42 -13.96 -7.06 6.29
CA GLY A 42 -13.96 -6.37 7.59
C GLY A 42 -12.57 -6.09 8.19
N SER A 43 -11.49 -6.34 7.43
CA SER A 43 -10.12 -6.00 7.80
C SER A 43 -9.53 -4.98 6.82
N THR A 44 -8.75 -4.04 7.36
CA THR A 44 -7.92 -3.15 6.53
C THR A 44 -6.71 -3.92 6.04
N VAL A 45 -6.61 -4.08 4.74
CA VAL A 45 -5.44 -4.62 4.06
C VAL A 45 -4.85 -3.56 3.14
N TYR A 46 -3.61 -3.74 2.70
CA TYR A 46 -2.93 -2.81 1.82
C TYR A 46 -2.49 -3.54 0.56
N GLN A 47 -2.99 -3.14 -0.59
CA GLN A 47 -2.62 -3.74 -1.86
C GLN A 47 -1.50 -2.95 -2.52
N VAL A 48 -0.46 -3.64 -2.99
CA VAL A 48 0.61 -3.05 -3.80
C VAL A 48 0.05 -2.65 -5.16
N VAL A 49 0.09 -1.37 -5.46
CA VAL A 49 -0.36 -0.79 -6.72
C VAL A 49 0.81 -0.21 -7.48
N ARG A 50 0.72 -0.24 -8.81
CA ARG A 50 1.64 0.49 -9.70
C ARG A 50 0.92 1.76 -10.14
N PHE A 51 1.58 2.89 -10.00
CA PHE A 51 1.13 4.17 -10.55
C PHE A 51 1.27 4.20 -12.07
#